data_AF-A0AAD7I4S7-F1
#
_entry.id   AF-A0AAD7I4S7-F1
#
_cell.length_a   1.000
_cell.length_b   1.000
_cell.length_c   1.000
_cell.angle_alpha   90.00
_cell.angle_beta   90.00
_cell.angle_gamma   90.00
#
_symmetry.space_group_name_H-M   'P 1'
#
loop_
_entity.id
_entity.type
_entity.pdbx_description
1 polymer ?
#
loop_
_entity_poly.entity_id
_entity_poly.type
_entity_poly.pdbx_seq_one_letter_code
_entity_poly.pdbx_strand_id
1 'polypeptide(L)'
;MIILLHLLLLTVAPFLLLCAGLNHSGDDSETFLINAIVGKNNISTAECWAIEPGFQISNVARTVGDQVLALGNISNSVMIIIPDDNGMPNNGGLHNGAHAQWVFALTGGVNVSFPQAPGGFSVGAGGLFISSDILGTSTFGHQSIWAAGSRFIQAPFPGGVVVNHTVVAEHACEER
;
A
#
# COMPACT_ATOMS: atom_id res chain seq x y z
N MET A 1 66.29 2.79 -56.20
CA MET A 1 65.76 1.42 -56.00
C MET A 1 64.46 1.57 -55.20
N ILE A 2 63.37 2.01 -55.83
CA ILE A 2 62.39 1.24 -56.64
C ILE A 2 61.34 0.52 -55.76
N ILE A 3 60.14 1.14 -55.72
CA ILE A 3 58.77 0.62 -55.87
C ILE A 3 58.28 -0.54 -54.97
N LEU A 4 57.15 -0.33 -54.27
CA LEU A 4 55.85 -1.06 -54.36
C LEU A 4 54.99 -0.69 -53.12
N LEU A 5 53.96 0.15 -53.22
CA LEU A 5 52.59 -0.19 -53.66
C LEU A 5 52.08 -1.48 -53.00
N HIS A 6 51.14 -1.41 -52.05
CA HIS A 6 49.96 -2.28 -51.99
C HIS A 6 48.83 -1.54 -51.24
N LEU A 7 47.85 -1.18 -52.05
CA LEU A 7 46.53 -0.68 -51.74
C LEU A 7 45.75 -1.75 -50.95
N LEU A 8 45.16 -1.42 -49.81
CA LEU A 8 44.02 -2.17 -49.28
C LEU A 8 42.96 -1.19 -48.79
N LEU A 9 42.04 -0.85 -49.70
CA LEU A 9 40.73 -0.31 -49.36
C LEU A 9 40.00 -1.35 -48.50
N LEU A 10 39.58 -0.95 -47.29
CA LEU A 10 38.55 -1.63 -46.53
C LEU A 10 37.44 -0.62 -46.24
N THR A 11 36.44 -0.64 -47.11
CA THR A 11 35.14 0.00 -46.94
C THR A 11 34.22 -0.95 -46.19
N VAL A 12 33.78 -0.69 -44.95
CA VAL A 12 32.47 -1.17 -44.49
C VAL A 12 31.88 -0.31 -43.36
N ALA A 13 30.74 0.30 -43.69
CA ALA A 13 29.59 0.72 -42.86
C ALA A 13 29.75 1.72 -41.70
N PRO A 14 29.08 2.89 -41.74
CA PRO A 14 28.73 3.59 -40.52
C PRO A 14 27.72 2.72 -39.76
N PHE A 15 28.08 2.32 -38.54
CA PHE A 15 27.16 1.75 -37.56
C PHE A 15 26.14 2.86 -37.22
N LEU A 16 25.07 2.94 -38.01
CA LEU A 16 23.85 3.65 -37.64
C LEU A 16 23.30 2.92 -36.43
N LEU A 17 23.72 3.36 -35.24
CA LEU A 17 23.14 2.96 -33.98
C LEU A 17 21.70 3.49 -34.01
N LEU A 18 20.80 2.62 -34.47
CA LEU A 18 19.37 2.81 -34.34
C LEU A 18 19.10 2.79 -32.84
N CYS A 19 19.11 3.95 -32.19
CA CYS A 19 18.40 4.12 -30.93
C CYS A 19 16.93 3.89 -31.26
N ALA A 20 16.51 2.62 -31.24
CA ALA A 20 15.13 2.30 -30.99
C ALA A 20 14.85 2.91 -29.62
N GLY A 21 14.24 4.09 -29.62
CA GLY A 21 13.56 4.59 -28.45
C GLY A 21 12.60 3.50 -28.04
N LEU A 22 12.90 2.82 -26.94
CA LEU A 22 11.88 2.11 -26.20
C LEU A 22 10.85 3.19 -25.90
N ASN A 23 9.73 3.17 -26.61
CA ASN A 23 8.52 3.80 -26.13
C ASN A 23 8.22 3.07 -24.83
N HIS A 24 8.72 3.61 -23.72
CA HIS A 24 8.18 3.30 -22.41
C HIS A 24 6.74 3.78 -22.48
N SER A 25 5.84 2.84 -22.74
CA SER A 25 4.41 3.03 -22.52
C SER A 25 4.29 3.56 -21.10
N GLY A 26 4.07 4.87 -20.96
CA GLY A 26 3.90 5.51 -19.67
C GLY A 26 2.55 5.15 -19.09
N ASP A 27 2.42 3.90 -18.66
CA ASP A 27 1.21 3.36 -18.03
C ASP A 27 1.56 2.31 -16.96
N ASP A 28 2.60 2.57 -16.18
CA ASP A 28 2.85 1.90 -14.89
C ASP A 28 2.68 2.92 -13.75
N SER A 29 1.58 3.69 -13.75
CA SER A 29 1.06 4.18 -12.47
C SER A 29 0.51 2.94 -11.77
N GLU A 30 1.40 2.20 -11.09
CA GLU A 30 0.96 1.10 -10.26
C GLU A 30 -0.08 1.65 -9.29
N THR A 31 -1.30 1.17 -9.41
CA THR A 31 -2.35 1.52 -8.48
C THR A 31 -1.99 0.93 -7.12
N PHE A 32 -2.01 1.74 -6.06
CA PHE A 32 -1.78 1.23 -4.71
C PHE A 32 -3.04 0.53 -4.22
N LEU A 33 -2.98 -0.80 -4.16
CA LEU A 33 -4.04 -1.64 -3.63
C LEU A 33 -3.88 -1.81 -2.12
N ILE A 34 -4.97 -1.66 -1.38
CA ILE A 34 -4.96 -1.71 0.07
C ILE A 34 -6.18 -2.44 0.62
N ASN A 35 -5.95 -3.24 1.66
CA ASN A 35 -7.04 -3.79 2.47
C ASN A 35 -7.74 -2.67 3.24
N ALA A 36 -9.07 -2.66 3.19
CA ALA A 36 -9.91 -1.76 3.96
C ALA A 36 -10.93 -2.55 4.78
N ILE A 37 -11.08 -2.19 6.05
CA ILE A 37 -12.17 -2.64 6.91
C ILE A 37 -13.31 -1.65 6.72
N VAL A 38 -14.46 -2.13 6.28
CA VAL A 38 -15.64 -1.30 5.98
C VAL A 38 -16.85 -1.78 6.75
N GLY A 39 -17.72 -0.88 7.19
CA GLY A 39 -19.02 -1.22 7.77
C GLY A 39 -20.14 -0.97 6.76
N LYS A 40 -20.80 -2.04 6.30
CA LYS A 40 -21.91 -1.98 5.32
C LYS A 40 -23.04 -2.87 5.82
N ASN A 41 -24.27 -2.38 5.72
CA ASN A 41 -25.46 -3.11 6.19
C ASN A 41 -25.33 -3.62 7.63
N ASN A 42 -24.75 -2.79 8.52
CA ASN A 42 -24.56 -3.10 9.93
C ASN A 42 -23.58 -4.26 10.23
N ILE A 43 -22.73 -4.63 9.27
CA ILE A 43 -21.71 -5.68 9.36
C ILE A 43 -20.35 -5.13 8.91
N SER A 44 -19.28 -5.43 9.63
CA SER A 44 -17.92 -5.14 9.13
C SER A 44 -17.44 -6.25 8.18
N THR A 45 -16.82 -5.85 7.08
CA THR A 45 -16.21 -6.73 6.07
C THR A 45 -14.88 -6.15 5.58
N ALA A 46 -14.12 -6.94 4.81
CA ALA A 46 -12.97 -6.45 4.07
C ALA A 46 -13.37 -6.03 2.65
N GLU A 47 -12.74 -4.98 2.15
CA GLU A 47 -12.72 -4.60 0.74
C GLU A 47 -11.26 -4.40 0.29
N CYS A 48 -11.03 -4.51 -1.01
CA CYS A 48 -9.78 -4.11 -1.63
C CYS A 48 -10.00 -2.79 -2.35
N TRP A 49 -9.22 -1.78 -1.96
CA TRP A 49 -9.32 -0.43 -2.47
C TRP A 49 -8.11 -0.09 -3.33
N ALA A 50 -8.38 0.52 -4.48
CA ALA A 50 -7.40 1.23 -5.30
C ALA A 50 -7.36 2.70 -4.86
N ILE A 51 -6.26 3.15 -4.26
CA ILE A 51 -6.12 4.54 -3.81
C ILE A 51 -5.91 5.46 -5.00
N GLU A 52 -6.62 6.58 -5.02
CA GLU A 52 -6.59 7.57 -6.10
C GLU A 52 -5.89 8.87 -5.64
N PRO A 53 -5.04 9.48 -6.49
CA PRO A 53 -4.73 9.15 -7.89
C PRO A 53 -3.62 8.08 -8.06
N GLY A 54 -3.37 7.22 -7.07
CA GLY A 54 -2.29 6.23 -7.12
C GLY A 54 -0.89 6.85 -7.04
N PHE A 55 0.14 6.06 -7.39
CA PHE A 55 1.52 6.55 -7.40
C PHE A 55 1.73 7.55 -8.55
N GLN A 56 2.42 8.65 -8.23
CA GLN A 56 2.81 9.71 -9.16
C GLN A 56 4.33 9.85 -9.17
N ILE A 57 4.91 10.16 -10.32
CA ILE A 57 6.35 10.41 -10.41
C ILE A 57 6.66 11.79 -9.84
N SER A 58 7.52 11.84 -8.83
CA SER A 58 7.88 13.09 -8.18
C SER A 58 8.85 13.92 -9.03
N ASN A 59 8.60 15.23 -9.04
CA ASN A 59 9.49 16.26 -9.57
C ASN A 59 10.07 17.14 -8.45
N VAL A 60 9.85 16.76 -7.19
CA VAL A 60 10.32 17.49 -6.01
C VAL A 60 11.78 17.13 -5.74
N ALA A 61 12.60 18.15 -5.46
CA ALA A 61 14.00 17.95 -5.12
C ALA A 61 14.16 16.88 -4.02
N ARG A 62 15.13 15.98 -4.19
CA ARG A 62 15.43 14.79 -3.35
C ARG A 62 14.54 13.55 -3.56
N THR A 63 13.48 13.63 -4.36
CA THR A 63 12.69 12.45 -4.78
C THR A 63 12.40 12.45 -6.28
N VAL A 64 13.20 13.19 -7.07
CA VAL A 64 12.98 13.30 -8.53
C VAL A 64 13.09 11.93 -9.19
N GLY A 65 12.03 11.51 -9.86
CA GLY A 65 11.95 10.21 -10.53
C GLY A 65 11.37 9.08 -9.67
N ASP A 66 11.19 9.28 -8.36
CA ASP A 66 10.60 8.29 -7.48
C ASP A 66 9.07 8.24 -7.64
N GLN A 67 8.48 7.06 -7.43
CA GLN A 67 7.04 6.91 -7.25
C GLN A 67 6.63 7.38 -5.85
N VAL A 68 5.68 8.31 -5.78
CA VAL A 68 5.18 8.89 -4.54
C VAL A 68 3.67 8.78 -4.52
N LEU A 69 3.14 8.26 -3.40
CA LEU A 69 1.72 8.26 -3.11
C LEU A 69 1.45 9.27 -1.99
N ALA A 70 0.53 10.21 -2.24
CA ALA A 70 0.03 11.07 -1.20
C ALA A 70 -0.97 10.30 -0.32
N LEU A 71 -0.67 10.15 0.98
CA LEU A 71 -1.56 9.47 1.94
C LEU A 71 -2.71 10.35 2.44
N GLY A 72 -2.85 11.56 1.89
CA GLY A 72 -3.81 12.57 2.33
C GLY A 72 -3.43 13.24 3.64
N ASN A 73 -4.35 14.06 4.16
CA ASN A 73 -4.20 14.67 5.47
C ASN A 73 -4.46 13.63 6.57
N ILE A 74 -3.61 13.62 7.58
CA ILE A 74 -3.77 12.81 8.80
C ILE A 74 -3.76 13.74 10.02
N SER A 75 -4.45 13.35 11.09
CA SER A 75 -4.59 14.18 12.29
C SER A 75 -4.54 13.33 13.56
N ASN A 76 -3.97 13.89 14.63
CA ASN A 76 -3.94 13.27 15.97
C ASN A 76 -3.42 11.82 15.98
N SER A 77 -2.41 11.53 15.16
CA SER A 77 -1.87 10.18 15.05
C SER A 77 -1.26 9.70 16.36
N VAL A 78 -1.50 8.44 16.70
CA VAL A 78 -0.96 7.79 17.90
C VAL A 78 -0.10 6.60 17.52
N MET A 79 1.03 6.45 18.22
CA MET A 79 1.85 5.25 18.16
C MET A 79 1.45 4.32 19.30
N ILE A 80 1.24 3.06 18.98
CA ILE A 80 0.84 2.02 19.92
C ILE A 80 1.90 0.91 19.89
N ILE A 81 2.25 0.43 21.08
CA ILE A 81 3.22 -0.65 21.28
C ILE A 81 2.49 -1.78 22.01
N ILE A 82 2.45 -2.95 21.39
CA ILE A 82 1.97 -4.17 22.00
C ILE A 82 3.10 -4.76 22.85
N PRO A 83 2.88 -5.03 24.15
CA PRO A 83 3.88 -5.69 24.99
C PRO A 83 4.34 -7.04 24.42
N ASP A 84 5.57 -7.43 24.73
CA ASP A 84 6.19 -8.70 24.33
C ASP A 84 6.66 -9.57 25.50
N ASP A 85 6.35 -9.16 26.73
CA ASP A 85 6.85 -9.73 27.98
C ASP A 85 6.60 -11.24 28.15
N ASN A 86 5.48 -11.73 27.62
CA ASN A 86 5.12 -13.15 27.63
C ASN A 86 5.08 -13.79 26.23
N GLY A 87 5.47 -13.05 25.18
CA GLY A 87 5.43 -13.50 23.79
C GLY A 87 4.03 -13.79 23.23
N MET A 88 2.95 -13.46 23.97
CA MET A 88 1.59 -13.76 23.55
C MET A 88 1.00 -12.67 22.65
N PRO A 89 0.28 -13.04 21.57
CA PRO A 89 -0.47 -12.07 20.79
C PRO A 89 -1.49 -11.31 21.63
N ASN A 90 -1.67 -10.02 21.32
CA ASN A 90 -2.72 -9.20 21.91
C ASN A 90 -4.00 -9.35 21.09
N ASN A 91 -5.05 -9.84 21.73
CA ASN A 91 -6.39 -9.89 21.15
C ASN A 91 -7.16 -8.63 21.54
N GLY A 92 -7.38 -7.72 20.58
CA GLY A 92 -8.14 -6.49 20.79
C GLY A 92 -9.64 -6.69 21.02
N GLY A 93 -10.13 -7.93 20.96
CA GLY A 93 -11.56 -8.25 21.06
C GLY A 93 -12.34 -7.79 19.82
N LEU A 94 -13.66 -7.92 19.90
CA LEU A 94 -14.58 -7.40 18.87
C LEU A 94 -14.78 -5.89 19.09
N HIS A 95 -14.50 -5.10 18.07
CA HIS A 95 -14.61 -3.64 18.14
C HIS A 95 -14.76 -3.02 16.75
N ASN A 96 -15.35 -1.83 16.72
CA ASN A 96 -15.26 -0.92 15.59
C ASN A 96 -13.95 -0.13 15.63
N GLY A 97 -13.54 0.37 14.47
CA GLY A 97 -12.49 1.38 14.39
C GLY A 97 -12.83 2.61 15.23
N ALA A 98 -11.86 3.10 16.01
CA ALA A 98 -12.05 4.33 16.79
C ALA A 98 -12.30 5.55 15.89
N HIS A 99 -11.65 5.57 14.72
CA HIS A 99 -11.78 6.58 13.69
C HIS A 99 -11.67 5.93 12.31
N ALA A 100 -12.16 6.62 11.27
CA ALA A 100 -11.76 6.31 9.91
C ALA A 100 -10.29 6.73 9.77
N GLN A 101 -9.39 5.78 9.50
CA GLN A 101 -7.96 5.99 9.68
C GLN A 101 -7.10 5.04 8.86
N TRP A 102 -5.87 5.49 8.61
CA TRP A 102 -4.78 4.58 8.28
C TRP A 102 -4.32 3.83 9.52
N VAL A 103 -3.94 2.57 9.34
CA VAL A 103 -3.23 1.78 10.33
C VAL A 103 -1.94 1.27 9.71
N PHE A 104 -0.79 1.70 10.25
CA PHE A 104 0.54 1.33 9.76
C PHE A 104 1.18 0.33 10.72
N ALA A 105 1.44 -0.89 10.28
CA ALA A 105 2.23 -1.85 11.04
C ALA A 105 3.72 -1.55 10.82
N LEU A 106 4.36 -0.90 11.79
CA LEU A 106 5.79 -0.57 11.70
C LEU A 106 6.65 -1.82 11.96
N THR A 107 6.28 -2.58 13.00
CA THR A 107 6.90 -3.87 13.35
C THR A 107 5.83 -4.87 13.76
N GLY A 108 6.14 -6.16 13.73
CA GLY A 108 5.20 -7.22 14.05
C GLY A 108 4.13 -7.37 12.97
N GLY A 109 2.87 -7.44 13.36
CA GLY A 109 1.76 -7.56 12.41
C GLY A 109 0.41 -7.80 13.09
N VAL A 110 -0.65 -7.78 12.29
CA VAL A 110 -2.02 -8.00 12.73
C VAL A 110 -2.74 -9.00 11.82
N ASN A 111 -3.54 -9.85 12.44
CA ASN A 111 -4.55 -10.64 11.75
C ASN A 111 -5.94 -10.04 12.04
N VAL A 112 -6.66 -9.71 10.98
CA VAL A 112 -8.02 -9.17 11.03
C VAL A 112 -9.02 -10.23 10.61
N SER A 113 -10.11 -10.37 11.36
CA SER A 113 -11.23 -11.25 11.03
C SER A 113 -12.57 -10.61 11.35
N PHE A 114 -13.65 -11.18 10.83
CA PHE A 114 -15.00 -10.64 10.93
C PHE A 114 -15.95 -11.64 11.60
N PRO A 115 -16.70 -11.25 12.64
CA PRO A 115 -17.59 -12.17 13.35
C PRO A 115 -18.85 -12.53 12.55
N GLN A 116 -19.25 -11.68 11.60
CA GLN A 116 -20.52 -11.78 10.87
C GLN A 116 -20.35 -11.95 9.36
N ALA A 117 -19.11 -12.06 8.88
CA ALA A 117 -18.79 -12.21 7.47
C ALA A 117 -17.60 -13.14 7.29
N PRO A 118 -17.53 -13.91 6.20
CA PRO A 118 -16.34 -14.70 5.91
C PRO A 118 -15.15 -13.80 5.54
N GLY A 119 -13.96 -14.37 5.63
CA GLY A 119 -12.71 -13.71 5.22
C GLY A 119 -11.97 -13.02 6.37
N GLY A 120 -11.06 -12.14 5.98
CA GLY A 120 -10.04 -11.57 6.84
C GLY A 120 -8.78 -11.30 6.04
N PHE A 121 -7.82 -10.66 6.67
CA PHE A 121 -6.51 -10.42 6.07
C PHE A 121 -5.44 -10.26 7.15
N SER A 122 -4.20 -10.43 6.73
CA SER A 122 -3.03 -10.23 7.57
C SER A 122 -2.21 -9.07 7.04
N VAL A 123 -1.66 -8.26 7.95
CA VAL A 123 -0.73 -7.18 7.62
C VAL A 123 0.52 -7.35 8.48
N GLY A 124 1.65 -7.59 7.82
CA GLY A 124 2.96 -7.70 8.47
C GLY A 124 3.67 -6.36 8.63
N ALA A 125 4.90 -6.42 9.16
CA ALA A 125 5.77 -5.26 9.33
C ALA A 125 6.02 -4.53 8.00
N GLY A 126 5.97 -3.20 8.03
CA GLY A 126 6.03 -2.33 6.85
C GLY A 126 4.70 -2.21 6.10
N GLY A 127 3.71 -3.05 6.41
CA GLY A 127 2.40 -3.00 5.80
C GLY A 127 1.48 -1.94 6.42
N LEU A 128 0.38 -1.69 5.75
CA LEU A 128 -0.68 -0.81 6.23
C LEU A 128 -2.04 -1.32 5.74
N PHE A 129 -3.11 -0.78 6.33
CA PHE A 129 -4.50 -0.97 5.91
C PHE A 129 -5.34 0.24 6.33
N ILE A 130 -6.59 0.31 5.88
CA ILE A 130 -7.56 1.32 6.33
C ILE A 130 -8.58 0.65 7.25
N SER A 131 -8.91 1.28 8.37
CA SER A 131 -10.14 0.99 9.11
C SER A 131 -11.11 2.15 8.91
N SER A 132 -12.27 1.86 8.34
CA SER A 132 -13.36 2.81 8.10
C SER A 132 -14.66 2.37 8.77
N ASP A 133 -14.69 1.16 9.35
CA ASP A 133 -15.79 0.58 10.09
C ASP A 133 -15.92 1.19 11.50
N ILE A 134 -16.29 2.46 11.56
CA ILE A 134 -16.43 3.20 12.82
C ILE A 134 -17.72 2.88 13.57
N LEU A 135 -17.84 3.39 14.80
CA LEU A 135 -19.07 3.27 15.57
C LEU A 135 -20.28 3.74 14.77
N GLY A 136 -21.31 2.89 14.70
CA GLY A 136 -22.55 3.15 13.95
C GLY A 136 -22.57 2.58 12.53
N THR A 137 -21.44 2.08 11.99
CA THR A 137 -21.43 1.42 10.67
C THR A 137 -21.65 -0.09 10.77
N SER A 138 -21.40 -0.69 11.94
CA SER A 138 -21.66 -2.11 12.22
C SER A 138 -22.02 -2.36 13.69
N THR A 139 -22.59 -3.53 13.99
CA THR A 139 -22.93 -3.91 15.38
C THR A 139 -21.73 -4.42 16.18
N PHE A 140 -20.94 -5.35 15.63
CA PHE A 140 -19.83 -5.98 16.36
C PHE A 140 -18.45 -5.51 15.92
N GLY A 141 -18.33 -4.87 14.76
CA GLY A 141 -17.04 -4.49 14.19
C GLY A 141 -16.25 -5.68 13.67
N HIS A 142 -14.93 -5.61 13.84
CA HIS A 142 -13.97 -6.64 13.47
C HIS A 142 -13.18 -7.11 14.70
N GLN A 143 -12.40 -8.17 14.52
CA GLN A 143 -11.39 -8.60 15.48
C GLN A 143 -10.00 -8.27 14.93
N SER A 144 -9.13 -7.74 15.79
CA SER A 144 -7.71 -7.53 15.49
C SER A 144 -6.85 -8.30 16.49
N ILE A 145 -6.06 -9.25 16.01
CA ILE A 145 -5.07 -9.98 16.81
C ILE A 145 -3.68 -9.51 16.40
N TRP A 146 -3.04 -8.72 17.24
CA TRP A 146 -1.70 -8.20 17.01
C TRP A 146 -0.64 -9.14 17.57
N ALA A 147 0.44 -9.36 16.81
CA ALA A 147 1.58 -10.11 17.31
C ALA A 147 2.23 -9.40 18.52
N ALA A 148 2.77 -10.17 19.45
CA ALA A 148 3.56 -9.65 20.57
C ALA A 148 4.69 -8.75 20.06
N GLY A 149 4.95 -7.62 20.74
CA GLY A 149 5.99 -6.66 20.34
C GLY A 149 5.68 -5.83 19.10
N SER A 150 4.47 -5.92 18.55
CA SER A 150 4.06 -5.09 17.40
C SER A 150 4.09 -3.60 17.76
N ARG A 151 4.52 -2.77 16.81
CA ARG A 151 4.45 -1.31 16.89
C ARG A 151 3.67 -0.82 15.70
N PHE A 152 2.65 -0.02 15.94
CA PHE A 152 1.81 0.47 14.86
C PHE A 152 1.36 1.91 15.09
N ILE A 153 1.00 2.58 14.01
CA ILE A 153 0.44 3.93 14.04
C ILE A 153 -1.02 3.85 13.62
N GLN A 154 -1.89 4.49 14.41
CA GLN A 154 -3.23 4.85 14.00
C GLN A 154 -3.21 6.33 13.58
N ALA A 155 -3.57 6.63 12.34
CA ALA A 155 -3.55 7.99 11.79
C ALA A 155 -4.94 8.37 11.24
N PRO A 156 -5.79 8.97 12.09
CA PRO A 156 -7.14 9.41 11.71
C PRO A 156 -7.18 10.38 10.54
N PHE A 157 -8.14 10.16 9.66
CA PHE A 157 -8.50 11.13 8.63
C PHE A 157 -9.30 12.29 9.24
N PRO A 158 -8.95 13.56 8.93
CA PRO A 158 -9.71 14.72 9.38
C PRO A 158 -11.19 14.61 9.01
N GLY A 159 -12.06 14.81 10.00
CA GLY A 159 -13.51 14.75 9.80
C GLY A 159 -14.06 13.36 9.46
N GLY A 160 -13.25 12.30 9.56
CA GLY A 160 -13.65 10.93 9.22
C GLY A 160 -13.78 10.66 7.73
N VAL A 161 -13.29 11.56 6.87
CA VAL A 161 -13.35 11.41 5.41
C VAL A 161 -12.14 10.64 4.93
N VAL A 162 -12.33 9.36 4.58
CA VAL A 162 -11.27 8.51 4.02
C VAL A 162 -10.70 9.08 2.72
N VAL A 163 -9.47 8.71 2.39
CA VAL A 163 -8.85 9.04 1.10
C VAL A 163 -9.69 8.57 -0.07
N ASN A 164 -9.59 9.29 -1.19
CA ASN A 164 -10.29 8.92 -2.41
C ASN A 164 -9.79 7.56 -2.91
N HIS A 165 -10.73 6.70 -3.32
CA HIS A 165 -10.44 5.34 -3.74
C HIS A 165 -11.56 4.79 -4.63
N THR A 166 -11.21 3.76 -5.40
CA THR A 166 -12.15 2.88 -6.07
C THR A 166 -12.16 1.52 -5.38
N VAL A 167 -13.35 0.97 -5.11
CA VAL A 167 -13.48 -0.42 -4.62
C VAL A 167 -13.24 -1.36 -5.79
N VAL A 168 -12.17 -2.15 -5.74
CA VAL A 168 -11.82 -3.12 -6.80
C VAL A 168 -12.30 -4.53 -6.49
N ALA A 169 -12.53 -4.85 -5.21
CA ALA A 169 -13.13 -6.12 -4.79
C ALA A 169 -13.86 -5.99 -3.44
N GLU A 170 -14.96 -6.74 -3.27
CA GLU A 170 -15.70 -6.87 -2.00
C GLU A 170 -15.11 -7.96 -1.08
N HIS A 171 -13.79 -8.10 -1.10
CA HIS A 171 -12.99 -8.96 -0.23
C HIS A 171 -11.59 -8.36 -0.04
N ALA A 172 -10.77 -8.94 0.83
CA ALA A 172 -9.38 -8.53 1.00
C ALA A 172 -8.61 -8.57 -0.34
N CYS A 173 -7.62 -7.69 -0.51
CA CYS A 173 -6.73 -7.73 -1.65
C CYS A 173 -5.99 -9.07 -1.72
N GLU A 174 -5.79 -9.55 -2.95
CA GLU A 174 -4.93 -10.72 -3.18
C GLU A 174 -3.48 -10.36 -2.82
N GLU A 175 -2.76 -11.28 -2.16
CA GLU A 175 -1.33 -11.11 -1.92
C GLU A 175 -0.60 -11.07 -3.27
N ARG A 176 0.19 -10.01 -3.53
CA ARG A 176 1.07 -9.92 -4.69
C ARG A 176 2.39 -10.65 -4.44
#